data_AF-A0A2M8FGK6-F1
#
_entry.id   AF-A0A2M8FGK6-F1
#
_cell.length_a   1.000
_cell.length_b   1.000
_cell.length_c   1.000
_cell.angle_alpha   90.00
_cell.angle_beta   90.00
_cell.angle_gamma   90.00
#
_symmetry.space_group_name_H-M   'P 1'
#
loop_
_entity.id
_entity.type
_entity.pdbx_description
1 polymer ?
#
loop_
_entity_poly.entity_id
_entity_poly.type
_entity_poly.pdbx_seq_one_letter_code
_entity_poly.pdbx_strand_id
1 'polypeptide(L)'
;MNKRDSFASILDLLDAHHNESVIIYCFSRKETESIATKLQEQRFNALPYHAGLSDKERTRNQELFIRDEVDIIVATIAFGMGIDKPDVRLVIHYVFPKTLESYYQEI
;
A
#
# COMPACT_ATOMS: atom_id res chain seq x y z
N MET A 1 -9.52 -13.94 10.17
CA MET A 1 -8.85 -14.03 8.85
C MET A 1 -7.34 -14.11 9.10
N ASN A 2 -6.65 -15.15 8.62
CA ASN A 2 -5.21 -15.28 8.85
C ASN A 2 -4.46 -14.34 7.87
N LYS A 3 -3.23 -13.90 8.19
CA LYS A 3 -2.46 -12.97 7.32
C LYS A 3 -2.24 -13.51 5.90
N ARG A 4 -2.18 -14.84 5.74
CA ARG A 4 -2.08 -15.49 4.42
C ARG A 4 -3.34 -15.26 3.59
N ASP A 5 -4.51 -15.44 4.19
CA ASP A 5 -5.79 -15.27 3.50
C ASP A 5 -5.97 -13.82 3.05
N SER A 6 -5.59 -12.86 3.91
CA SER A 6 -5.65 -11.43 3.58
C SER A 6 -4.72 -11.00 2.46
N PHE A 7 -3.51 -11.57 2.37
CA PHE A 7 -2.60 -11.24 1.27
C PHE A 7 -3.10 -11.84 -0.05
N ALA A 8 -3.61 -13.07 -0.04
CA ALA A 8 -4.21 -13.68 -1.24
C ALA A 8 -5.36 -12.82 -1.80
N SER A 9 -6.28 -12.35 -0.95
CA SER A 9 -7.36 -11.46 -1.40
C SER A 9 -6.86 -10.12 -1.96
N ILE A 10 -5.71 -9.62 -1.48
CA ILE A 10 -5.09 -8.43 -2.08
C ILE A 10 -4.60 -8.74 -3.50
N LEU A 11 -3.98 -9.90 -3.72
CA LEU A 11 -3.53 -10.28 -5.07
C LEU A 11 -4.71 -10.36 -6.04
N ASP A 12 -5.83 -10.97 -5.63
CA ASP A 12 -7.04 -11.05 -6.45
C ASP A 12 -7.58 -9.66 -6.84
N LEU A 13 -7.53 -8.70 -5.90
CA LEU A 13 -7.92 -7.31 -6.17
C LEU A 13 -6.93 -6.62 -7.10
N LEU A 14 -5.63 -6.79 -6.89
CA LEU A 14 -4.61 -6.17 -7.72
C LEU A 14 -4.62 -6.72 -9.16
N ASP A 15 -4.92 -8.01 -9.35
CA ASP A 15 -5.10 -8.60 -10.67
C ASP A 15 -6.32 -8.00 -11.40
N ALA A 16 -7.40 -7.70 -10.69
CA ALA A 16 -8.57 -7.02 -11.26
C ALA A 16 -8.31 -5.54 -11.61
N HIS A 17 -7.29 -4.94 -11.00
CA HIS A 17 -6.89 -3.53 -11.16
C HIS A 17 -5.47 -3.42 -11.78
N HIS A 18 -5.13 -4.33 -12.69
CA HIS A 18 -3.80 -4.38 -13.30
C HIS A 18 -3.49 -3.10 -14.10
N ASN A 19 -2.27 -2.55 -13.93
CA ASN A 19 -1.83 -1.25 -14.48
C ASN A 19 -2.65 -0.03 -14.02
N GLU A 20 -3.40 -0.15 -12.93
CA GLU A 20 -4.07 0.98 -12.31
C GLU A 20 -3.33 1.45 -11.07
N SER A 21 -3.43 2.73 -10.75
CA SER A 21 -2.76 3.28 -9.58
C SER A 21 -3.48 2.88 -8.30
N VAL A 22 -2.78 2.13 -7.44
CA VAL A 22 -3.31 1.60 -6.19
C VAL A 22 -2.50 2.10 -4.99
N ILE A 23 -3.20 2.46 -3.91
CA ILE A 23 -2.57 2.77 -2.62
C ILE A 23 -2.94 1.69 -1.62
N ILE A 24 -1.94 1.09 -0.96
CA ILE A 24 -2.14 0.12 0.10
C ILE A 24 -1.65 0.72 1.43
N TYR A 25 -2.57 1.03 2.33
CA TYR A 25 -2.25 1.54 3.66
C TYR A 25 -1.95 0.40 4.64
N CYS A 26 -0.75 0.41 5.22
CA CYS A 26 -0.32 -0.52 6.28
C CYS A 26 -0.16 0.19 7.63
N PHE A 27 -0.14 -0.58 8.71
CA PHE A 27 -0.05 -0.04 10.06
C PHE A 27 1.36 0.51 10.39
N SER A 28 2.43 -0.11 9.87
CA SER A 28 3.80 0.23 10.25
C SER A 28 4.76 0.32 9.07
N ARG A 29 5.87 1.02 9.26
CA ARG A 29 6.98 1.14 8.30
C ARG A 29 7.55 -0.23 7.86
N LYS A 30 7.73 -1.12 8.83
CA LYS A 30 8.20 -2.48 8.54
C LYS A 30 7.20 -3.26 7.69
N GLU A 31 5.90 -3.04 7.92
CA GLU A 31 4.85 -3.70 7.15
C GLU A 31 4.76 -3.14 5.72
N THR A 32 4.93 -1.82 5.54
CA THR A 32 4.98 -1.25 4.19
C THR A 32 6.11 -1.82 3.36
N GLU A 33 7.31 -1.92 3.93
CA GLU A 33 8.46 -2.52 3.25
C GLU A 33 8.20 -4.01 2.95
N SER A 34 7.74 -4.77 3.96
CA SER A 34 7.50 -6.21 3.80
C SER A 34 6.42 -6.53 2.76
N ILE A 35 5.36 -5.72 2.65
CA ILE A 35 4.29 -5.93 1.68
C ILE A 35 4.76 -5.51 0.28
N ALA A 36 5.48 -4.39 0.15
CA ALA A 36 6.06 -3.98 -1.13
C ALA A 36 7.00 -5.07 -1.70
N THR A 37 7.90 -5.63 -0.87
CA THR A 37 8.77 -6.73 -1.31
C THR A 37 7.97 -7.96 -1.77
N LYS A 38 6.94 -8.38 -1.02
CA LYS A 38 6.12 -9.53 -1.41
C LYS A 38 5.36 -9.30 -2.72
N LEU A 39 4.88 -8.08 -2.94
CA LEU A 39 4.23 -7.72 -4.20
C LEU A 39 5.22 -7.76 -5.37
N GLN A 40 6.44 -7.26 -5.17
CA GLN A 40 7.52 -7.36 -6.16
C GLN A 40 7.88 -8.83 -6.47
N GLU A 41 7.91 -9.70 -5.46
CA GLU A 41 8.11 -11.16 -5.66
C GLU A 41 6.97 -11.78 -6.49
N GLN A 42 5.75 -11.24 -6.39
CA GLN A 42 4.60 -11.58 -7.24
C GLN A 42 4.58 -10.81 -8.57
N ARG A 43 5.65 -10.08 -8.92
CA ARG A 43 5.82 -9.29 -10.15
C ARG A 43 4.94 -8.04 -10.28
N PHE A 44 4.35 -7.59 -9.17
CA PHE A 44 3.70 -6.28 -9.13
C PHE A 44 4.72 -5.16 -9.00
N ASN A 45 4.47 -4.06 -9.69
CA ASN A 45 5.29 -2.86 -9.62
C ASN A 45 4.90 -2.01 -8.40
N ALA A 46 5.44 -2.38 -7.23
CA ALA A 46 5.09 -1.79 -5.95
C ALA A 46 6.30 -1.17 -5.24
N LEU A 47 6.14 0.00 -4.62
CA LEU A 47 7.17 0.62 -3.78
C LEU A 47 6.64 1.04 -2.40
N PRO A 48 7.48 1.01 -1.35
CA PRO A 48 7.08 1.49 -0.03
C PRO A 48 7.11 3.03 0.05
N TYR A 49 6.26 3.60 0.91
CA TYR A 49 6.32 5.01 1.28
C TYR A 49 6.01 5.22 2.77
N HIS A 50 6.98 5.74 3.51
CA HIS A 50 6.80 6.11 4.91
C HIS A 50 7.89 7.07 5.38
N ALA A 51 7.67 7.70 6.55
CA ALA A 51 8.60 8.64 7.19
C ALA A 51 9.92 8.02 7.72
N GLY A 52 10.20 6.75 7.39
CA GLY A 52 11.48 6.10 7.70
C GLY A 52 12.44 6.05 6.51
N LEU A 53 11.92 6.24 5.29
CA LEU A 53 12.74 6.37 4.09
C LEU A 53 13.50 7.69 4.11
N SER A 54 14.68 7.71 3.47
CA SER A 54 15.35 8.98 3.21
C SER A 54 14.46 9.89 2.37
N ASP A 55 14.63 11.21 2.50
CA ASP A 55 13.85 12.18 1.71
C ASP A 55 14.02 11.91 0.20
N LYS A 56 15.23 11.54 -0.22
CA LYS A 56 15.52 11.20 -1.63
C LYS A 56 14.71 9.98 -2.11
N GLU A 57 14.66 8.92 -1.32
CA GLU A 57 13.87 7.72 -1.67
C GLU A 57 12.38 8.00 -1.65
N ARG A 58 11.92 8.76 -0.64
CA ARG A 58 10.51 9.12 -0.49
C ARG A 58 10.02 9.94 -1.68
N THR A 59 10.78 10.98 -2.07
CA THR A 59 10.49 11.79 -3.26
C THR A 59 10.53 10.95 -4.52
N ARG A 60 11.57 10.12 -4.72
CA ARG A 60 11.67 9.25 -5.89
C ARG A 60 10.47 8.32 -6.02
N ASN A 61 10.09 7.62 -4.96
CA ASN A 61 8.98 6.66 -5.01
C ASN A 61 7.65 7.35 -5.31
N GLN A 62 7.41 8.53 -4.72
CA GLN A 62 6.23 9.34 -5.02
C GLN A 62 6.23 9.84 -6.47
N GLU A 63 7.36 10.33 -7.00
CA GLU A 63 7.46 10.78 -8.39
C GLU A 63 7.19 9.64 -9.38
N LEU A 64 7.74 8.45 -9.13
CA LEU A 64 7.49 7.27 -9.96
C LEU A 64 6.01 6.89 -9.95
N PHE A 65 5.35 6.95 -8.80
CA PHE A 65 3.91 6.68 -8.70
C PHE A 65 3.05 7.74 -9.40
N ILE A 66 3.41 9.02 -9.26
CA ILE A 66 2.70 10.13 -9.93
C ILE A 66 2.80 10.02 -11.46
N ARG A 67 3.95 9.54 -11.96
CA ARG A 67 4.24 9.38 -13.40
C ARG A 67 3.80 8.05 -14.01
N ASP A 68 3.08 7.22 -13.25
CA ASP A 68 2.66 5.89 -13.69
C ASP A 68 3.84 4.96 -14.05
N GLU A 69 5.02 5.22 -13.51
CA GLU A 69 6.18 4.33 -13.60
C GLU A 69 6.13 3.23 -12.52
N VAL A 70 5.29 3.42 -11.50
CA VAL A 70 4.99 2.47 -10.41
C VAL A 70 3.49 2.45 -10.20
N ASP A 71 2.88 1.27 -10.26
CA ASP A 71 1.42 1.10 -10.18
C ASP A 71 0.93 1.15 -8.73
N ILE A 72 1.74 0.69 -7.77
CA ILE A 72 1.31 0.49 -6.39
C ILE A 72 2.23 1.22 -5.42
N ILE A 73 1.65 2.04 -4.54
CA ILE A 73 2.35 2.50 -3.34
C ILE A 73 1.81 1.82 -2.09
N VAL A 74 2.73 1.22 -1.33
CA VAL A 74 2.45 0.68 -0.01
C VAL A 74 2.88 1.69 1.04
N ALA A 75 1.91 2.32 1.70
CA ALA A 75 2.12 3.49 2.52
C ALA A 75 1.67 3.32 3.97
N THR A 76 2.26 4.09 4.88
CA THR A 76 1.58 4.41 6.15
C THR A 76 0.59 5.56 5.95
N ILE A 77 -0.38 5.75 6.86
CA ILE A 77 -1.43 6.81 6.80
C ILE A 77 -0.87 8.22 6.51
N ALA A 78 0.40 8.49 6.84
CA ALA A 78 1.08 9.75 6.52
C ALA A 78 1.20 10.10 5.02
N PHE A 79 0.92 9.17 4.09
CA PHE A 79 1.05 9.39 2.64
C PHE A 79 -0.10 10.22 2.03
N GLY A 80 -1.29 10.23 2.65
CA GLY A 80 -2.49 10.84 2.06
C GLY A 80 -2.63 12.36 2.19
N MET A 81 -1.73 13.06 2.91
CA MET A 81 -1.88 14.50 3.16
C MET A 81 -1.39 15.41 2.01
N GLY A 82 -0.91 14.87 0.89
CA GLY A 82 -0.32 15.72 -0.17
C GLY A 82 -0.07 15.08 -1.53
N ILE A 83 -0.68 13.93 -1.84
CA ILE A 83 -0.60 13.35 -3.19
C ILE A 83 -1.84 13.72 -3.97
N ASP A 84 -1.63 14.53 -5.01
CA ASP A 84 -2.63 14.93 -5.99
C ASP A 84 -2.46 14.05 -7.24
N LYS A 85 -2.94 12.81 -7.15
CA LYS A 85 -3.04 11.89 -8.28
C LYS A 85 -4.52 11.56 -8.51
N PRO A 86 -5.20 12.22 -9.47
CA PRO A 86 -6.65 12.12 -9.64
C PRO A 86 -7.12 10.75 -10.14
N ASP A 87 -6.19 9.96 -10.68
CA ASP A 87 -6.43 8.67 -11.31
C ASP A 87 -6.15 7.46 -10.40
N VAL A 88 -5.98 7.64 -9.08
CA VAL A 88 -6.01 6.51 -8.14
C VAL A 88 -7.33 5.75 -8.29
N ARG A 89 -7.26 4.43 -8.52
CA ARG A 89 -8.43 3.57 -8.80
C ARG A 89 -8.82 2.68 -7.62
N LEU A 90 -7.85 2.34 -6.77
CA LEU A 90 -8.08 1.47 -5.63
C LEU A 90 -7.28 1.95 -4.41
N VAL A 91 -7.94 1.95 -3.25
CA VAL A 91 -7.31 2.20 -1.96
C VAL A 91 -7.62 1.02 -1.04
N ILE A 92 -6.58 0.32 -0.59
CA ILE A 92 -6.69 -0.85 0.28
C ILE A 92 -6.17 -0.48 1.67
N HIS A 93 -6.96 -0.73 2.72
CA HIS A 93 -6.49 -0.64 4.10
C HIS A 93 -6.05 -2.02 4.58
N TYR A 94 -4.76 -2.29 4.46
CA TYR A 94 -4.11 -3.47 5.06
C TYR A 94 -3.84 -3.23 6.56
N VAL A 95 -4.92 -3.00 7.31
CA VAL A 95 -4.89 -2.78 8.75
C VAL A 95 -5.59 -3.96 9.41
N PHE A 96 -4.82 -4.76 10.14
CA PHE A 96 -5.43 -5.70 11.05
C PHE A 96 -5.83 -4.96 12.33
N PRO A 97 -7.09 -5.08 12.81
CA PRO A 97 -7.37 -4.74 14.20
C PRO A 97 -6.45 -5.62 15.05
N LYS A 98 -5.56 -4.98 15.81
CA LYS A 98 -4.55 -5.69 16.61
C LYS A 98 -5.18 -6.57 17.69
N THR A 99 -6.46 -6.36 17.99
CA THR A 99 -7.26 -7.19 18.89
C THR A 99 -8.73 -7.22 18.45
N LEU A 100 -9.48 -8.22 18.94
CA LEU A 100 -10.91 -8.41 18.71
C LEU A 100 -11.73 -7.16 19.14
N GLU A 101 -11.24 -6.39 20.13
CA GLU A 101 -11.92 -5.18 20.62
C GLU A 101 -11.93 -4.02 19.61
N SER A 102 -10.92 -3.86 18.75
CA SER A 102 -10.92 -2.77 17.75
C SER A 102 -11.97 -2.99 16.65
N TYR A 103 -12.41 -4.24 16.41
CA TYR A 103 -13.47 -4.54 15.44
C TYR A 103 -14.86 -4.11 15.92
N TYR A 104 -15.06 -3.97 17.25
CA TYR A 104 -16.36 -3.57 17.83
C TYR A 104 -16.53 -2.05 18.00
N GLN A 105 -15.46 -1.26 17.83
CA GLN A 105 -15.48 0.20 18.05
C GLN A 105 -15.84 1.02 16.80
N GLU A 106 -16.06 0.38 15.65
CA GLU A 106 -16.48 1.04 14.39
C GLU A 106 -17.96 0.74 14.02
N ILE A 107 -18.85 0.56 15.00
CA ILE A 107 -20.32 0.53 14.79
C ILE A 107 -20.95 1.85 15.26
#